data_AF-A0A7T0RIZ9-F1
#
_entry.id   AF-A0A7T0RIZ9-F1
#
_cell.length_a   1.000
_cell.length_b   1.000
_cell.length_c   1.000
_cell.angle_alpha   90.00
_cell.angle_beta   90.00
_cell.angle_gamma   90.00
#
_symmetry.space_group_name_H-M   'P 1'
#
loop_
_entity.id
_entity.type
_entity.pdbx_description
1 polymer ?
#
loop_
_entity_poly.entity_id
_entity_poly.type
_entity_poly.pdbx_seq_one_letter_code
_entity_poly.pdbx_strand_id
1 'polypeptide(L)'
;MHTLFTELKTKTAERHRELENTAPFSSFHRSNSIDVIQYSAILQTMCQFHQDVTAYLTSQPNSAGLRALNIDSMLPFLGASQVLASLKTDRQALAQYAPQREKNRGNAAITDAPFTHSISSVIAAMYVWLGSSMGANMLVRRIQNQNERISPALPVHYYGEMASKAKHWVAFKAHIDNRLAPLCQTLGVTEAQFSSWVVADANQWFTHLIALGNQASLQPRPHEYCG
;
A
#
# COMPACT_ATOMS: atom_id res chain seq x y z
N MET A 1 24.36 -11.89 -3.34
CA MET A 1 23.90 -12.17 -1.96
C MET A 1 22.38 -12.24 -2.01
N HIS A 2 21.80 -13.42 -1.80
CA HIS A 2 20.35 -13.64 -1.90
C HIS A 2 19.74 -13.32 -0.52
N THR A 3 18.93 -12.27 -0.43
CA THR A 3 18.27 -11.85 0.81
C THR A 3 16.75 -11.88 0.64
N LEU A 4 16.00 -11.93 1.74
CA LEU A 4 14.54 -11.85 1.74
C LEU A 4 14.04 -10.68 0.87
N PHE A 5 14.64 -9.50 0.99
CA PHE A 5 14.21 -8.32 0.22
C PHE A 5 14.57 -8.39 -1.27
N THR A 6 15.60 -9.15 -1.64
CA THR A 6 15.92 -9.42 -3.04
C THR A 6 14.88 -10.37 -3.64
N GLU A 7 14.46 -11.39 -2.88
CA GLU A 7 13.36 -12.28 -3.28
C GLU A 7 12.04 -11.53 -3.41
N LEU A 8 11.67 -10.74 -2.40
CA LEU A 8 10.46 -9.93 -2.41
C LEU A 8 10.40 -9.03 -3.63
N LYS A 9 11.45 -8.26 -3.90
CA LYS A 9 11.52 -7.39 -5.09
C LYS A 9 11.33 -8.17 -6.39
N THR A 10 11.93 -9.35 -6.50
CA THR A 10 11.89 -10.14 -7.74
C THR A 10 10.54 -10.83 -7.93
N LYS A 11 10.04 -11.49 -6.88
CA LYS A 11 8.86 -12.36 -6.94
C LYS A 11 7.53 -11.64 -6.74
N THR A 12 7.55 -10.35 -6.38
CA THR A 12 6.36 -9.49 -6.35
C THR A 12 6.31 -8.51 -7.55
N ALA A 13 7.33 -8.51 -8.41
CA ALA A 13 7.43 -7.58 -9.54
C ALA A 13 6.23 -7.66 -10.50
N GLU A 14 5.70 -8.86 -10.74
CA GLU A 14 4.51 -9.05 -11.59
C GLU A 14 3.27 -8.40 -10.96
N ARG A 15 3.02 -8.61 -9.67
CA ARG A 15 1.89 -8.00 -8.96
C ARG A 15 2.01 -6.49 -8.85
N HIS A 16 3.23 -5.98 -8.65
CA HIS A 16 3.50 -4.55 -8.71
C HIS A 16 3.17 -3.97 -10.09
N ARG A 17 3.58 -4.66 -11.17
CA ARG A 17 3.26 -4.25 -12.54
C ARG A 17 1.77 -4.35 -12.85
N GLU A 18 1.08 -5.37 -12.35
CA GLU A 18 -0.37 -5.52 -12.46
C GLU A 18 -1.08 -4.35 -11.78
N LEU A 19 -0.67 -3.98 -10.57
CA LEU A 19 -1.17 -2.81 -9.85
C LEU A 19 -1.04 -1.53 -10.68
N GLU A 20 0.15 -1.24 -11.20
CA GLU A 20 0.41 -0.07 -12.05
C GLU A 20 -0.40 -0.07 -13.36
N ASN A 21 -0.84 -1.24 -13.81
CA ASN A 21 -1.64 -1.41 -15.04
C ASN A 21 -3.14 -1.53 -14.78
N THR A 22 -3.57 -1.56 -13.53
CA THR A 22 -4.97 -1.64 -13.12
C THR A 22 -5.52 -0.26 -12.81
N ALA A 23 -6.77 0.00 -13.20
CA ALA A 23 -7.43 1.26 -12.82
C ALA A 23 -7.65 1.30 -11.28
N PRO A 24 -7.53 2.46 -10.62
CA PRO A 24 -7.31 3.79 -11.21
C PRO A 24 -5.83 4.16 -11.43
N PHE A 25 -4.89 3.30 -11.00
CA PHE A 25 -3.44 3.57 -11.04
C PHE A 25 -2.89 3.71 -12.46
N SER A 26 -3.37 2.90 -13.41
CA SER A 26 -2.89 2.94 -14.80
C SER A 26 -3.13 4.28 -15.50
N SER A 27 -4.29 4.90 -15.27
CA SER A 27 -4.62 6.22 -15.80
C SER A 27 -3.67 7.29 -15.27
N PHE A 28 -3.28 7.17 -14.01
CA PHE A 28 -2.34 8.08 -13.36
C PHE A 28 -0.90 7.90 -13.87
N HIS A 29 -0.48 6.68 -14.22
CA HIS A 29 0.87 6.44 -14.72
C HIS A 29 1.04 6.78 -16.20
N ARG A 30 0.04 6.47 -17.05
CA ARG A 30 0.18 6.49 -18.52
C ARG A 30 -0.19 7.81 -19.20
N SER A 31 -0.97 8.69 -18.56
CA SER A 31 -1.45 9.92 -19.19
C SER A 31 -0.54 11.13 -18.92
N ASN A 32 -0.40 12.01 -19.92
CA ASN A 32 0.24 13.32 -19.74
C ASN A 32 -0.64 14.30 -18.93
N SER A 33 -1.93 14.00 -18.74
CA SER A 33 -2.86 14.73 -17.88
C SER A 33 -3.38 13.82 -16.77
N ILE A 34 -3.43 14.32 -15.54
CA ILE A 34 -4.02 13.59 -14.41
C ILE A 34 -5.51 13.92 -14.35
N ASP A 35 -6.35 12.89 -14.52
CA ASP A 35 -7.80 13.02 -14.34
C ASP A 35 -8.16 13.10 -12.84
N VAL A 36 -8.94 14.11 -12.46
CA VAL A 36 -9.27 14.39 -11.05
C VAL A 36 -10.15 13.31 -10.43
N ILE A 37 -11.02 12.66 -11.21
CA ILE A 37 -11.90 11.58 -10.74
C ILE A 37 -11.05 10.34 -10.46
N GLN A 38 -10.15 9.99 -11.38
CA GLN A 38 -9.20 8.89 -11.21
C GLN A 38 -8.25 9.14 -10.04
N TYR A 39 -7.75 10.36 -9.88
CA TYR A 39 -6.91 10.72 -8.73
C TYR A 39 -7.67 10.60 -7.41
N SER A 40 -8.92 11.08 -7.35
CA SER A 40 -9.79 10.91 -6.19
C SER A 40 -10.06 9.42 -5.87
N ALA A 41 -10.26 8.59 -6.89
CA ALA A 41 -10.40 7.15 -6.76
C ALA A 41 -9.14 6.50 -6.16
N ILE A 42 -7.93 6.89 -6.62
CA ILE A 42 -6.65 6.43 -6.05
C ILE A 42 -6.58 6.78 -4.56
N LEU A 43 -6.87 8.02 -4.18
CA LEU A 43 -6.83 8.44 -2.77
C LEU A 43 -7.81 7.64 -1.90
N GLN A 44 -8.99 7.31 -2.42
CA GLN A 44 -9.95 6.46 -1.72
C GLN A 44 -9.45 5.01 -1.57
N THR A 45 -8.89 4.43 -2.63
CA THR A 45 -8.26 3.10 -2.60
C THR A 45 -7.12 3.05 -1.59
N MET A 46 -6.21 4.02 -1.63
CA MET A 46 -5.08 4.08 -0.68
C MET A 46 -5.55 4.30 0.75
N CYS A 47 -6.58 5.13 0.97
CA CYS A 47 -7.16 5.31 2.31
C CYS A 47 -7.69 4.00 2.88
N GLN A 48 -8.44 3.22 2.09
CA GLN A 48 -8.92 1.92 2.53
C GLN A 48 -7.76 0.95 2.78
N PHE A 49 -6.81 0.84 1.86
CA PHE A 49 -5.66 -0.04 2.00
C PHE A 49 -4.87 0.25 3.30
N HIS A 50 -4.59 1.52 3.58
CA HIS A 50 -3.87 1.91 4.79
C HIS A 50 -4.68 1.67 6.06
N GLN A 51 -6.01 1.82 6.02
CA GLN A 51 -6.89 1.43 7.14
C GLN A 51 -6.85 -0.08 7.38
N ASP A 52 -6.92 -0.88 6.32
CA ASP A 52 -6.92 -2.33 6.40
C ASP A 52 -5.59 -2.87 6.92
N VAL A 53 -4.46 -2.34 6.42
CA VAL A 53 -3.12 -2.68 6.94
C VAL A 53 -3.01 -2.30 8.41
N THR A 54 -3.44 -1.08 8.78
CA THR A 54 -3.37 -0.63 10.19
C THR A 54 -4.20 -1.54 11.09
N ALA A 55 -5.44 -1.81 10.72
CA ALA A 55 -6.33 -2.70 11.47
C ALA A 55 -5.73 -4.10 11.61
N TYR A 56 -5.21 -4.67 10.51
CA TYR A 56 -4.59 -5.99 10.50
C TYR A 56 -3.37 -6.06 11.43
N LEU A 57 -2.47 -5.08 11.36
CA LEU A 57 -1.27 -5.02 12.20
C LEU A 57 -1.65 -4.90 13.69
N THR A 58 -2.66 -4.09 14.01
CA THR A 58 -3.14 -3.94 15.39
C THR A 58 -3.90 -5.16 15.92
N SER A 59 -4.49 -5.97 15.04
CA SER A 59 -5.24 -7.17 15.43
C SER A 59 -4.35 -8.40 15.59
N GLN A 60 -3.08 -8.35 15.16
CA GLN A 60 -2.22 -9.52 15.27
C GLN A 60 -1.93 -9.85 16.74
N PRO A 61 -2.02 -11.13 17.13
CA PRO A 61 -1.67 -11.52 18.48
C PRO A 61 -0.19 -11.24 18.71
N ASN A 62 0.15 -10.73 19.89
CA ASN A 62 1.54 -10.55 20.28
C ASN A 62 2.21 -11.92 20.45
N SER A 63 2.64 -12.53 19.35
CA SER A 63 3.24 -13.86 19.33
C SER A 63 4.72 -13.80 19.71
N ALA A 64 5.27 -14.92 20.17
CA ALA A 64 6.70 -14.98 20.51
C ALA A 64 7.60 -14.59 19.33
N GLY A 65 7.22 -14.94 18.09
CA GLY A 65 7.97 -14.57 16.89
C GLY A 65 7.88 -13.09 16.53
N LEU A 66 6.71 -12.45 16.69
CA LEU A 66 6.58 -11.00 16.50
C LEU A 66 7.37 -10.21 17.56
N ARG A 67 7.41 -10.70 18.82
CA ARG A 67 8.29 -10.15 19.86
C ARG A 67 9.76 -10.34 19.55
N ALA A 68 10.17 -11.51 19.07
CA ALA A 68 11.55 -11.78 18.68
C ALA A 68 12.01 -10.86 17.54
N LEU A 69 11.11 -10.55 16.61
CA LEU A 69 11.33 -9.53 15.58
C LEU A 69 11.25 -8.10 16.09
N ASN A 70 10.79 -7.85 17.32
CA ASN A 70 10.53 -6.53 17.88
C ASN A 70 9.70 -5.64 16.92
N ILE A 71 8.61 -6.19 16.37
CA ILE A 71 7.76 -5.50 15.40
C ILE A 71 7.23 -4.17 15.93
N ASP A 72 6.85 -4.10 17.20
CA ASP A 72 6.30 -2.89 17.84
C ASP A 72 7.21 -1.68 17.68
N SER A 73 8.53 -1.88 17.72
CA SER A 73 9.52 -0.82 17.50
C SER A 73 9.55 -0.27 16.08
N MET A 74 9.05 -1.03 15.09
CA MET A 74 9.04 -0.65 13.68
C MET A 74 7.68 -0.11 13.21
N LEU A 75 6.58 -0.37 13.93
CA LEU A 75 5.26 0.18 13.58
C LEU A 75 5.28 1.73 13.42
N PRO A 76 6.02 2.50 14.24
CA PRO A 76 6.17 3.94 14.02
C PRO A 76 6.76 4.35 12.66
N PHE A 77 7.52 3.47 11.99
CA PHE A 77 8.07 3.75 10.65
C PHE A 77 6.99 3.95 9.60
N LEU A 78 5.82 3.34 9.80
CA LEU A 78 4.69 3.49 8.88
C LEU A 78 4.04 4.87 9.00
N GLY A 79 4.08 5.49 10.20
CA GLY A 79 3.40 6.75 10.48
C GLY A 79 1.92 6.72 10.14
N ALA A 80 1.24 5.61 10.46
CA ALA A 80 -0.12 5.32 10.01
C ALA A 80 -1.11 6.46 10.28
N SER A 81 -1.08 7.05 11.48
CA SER A 81 -1.95 8.16 11.87
C SER A 81 -1.76 9.38 10.97
N GLN A 82 -0.51 9.75 10.67
CA GLN A 82 -0.20 10.89 9.81
C GLN A 82 -0.57 10.61 8.36
N VAL A 83 -0.28 9.41 7.85
CA VAL A 83 -0.65 8.98 6.49
C VAL A 83 -2.16 9.04 6.30
N LEU A 84 -2.93 8.50 7.24
CA LEU A 84 -4.39 8.52 7.21
C LEU A 84 -4.97 9.93 7.36
N ALA A 85 -4.36 10.78 8.18
CA ALA A 85 -4.74 12.19 8.30
C ALA A 85 -4.52 12.95 6.99
N SER A 86 -3.36 12.79 6.34
CA SER A 86 -3.06 13.40 5.05
C SER A 86 -4.00 12.92 3.95
N LEU A 87 -4.34 11.62 3.91
CA LEU A 87 -5.35 11.07 3.00
C LEU A 87 -6.74 11.68 3.25
N LYS A 88 -7.12 11.85 4.52
CA LYS A 88 -8.38 12.51 4.88
C LYS A 88 -8.42 13.93 4.34
N THR A 89 -7.35 14.70 4.52
CA THR A 89 -7.22 16.08 4.00
C THR A 89 -7.37 16.11 2.48
N ASP A 90 -6.61 15.29 1.75
CA ASP A 90 -6.65 15.27 0.28
C ASP A 90 -8.04 14.85 -0.25
N ARG A 91 -8.68 13.86 0.39
CA ARG A 91 -10.03 13.42 0.03
C ARG A 91 -11.09 14.48 0.31
N GLN A 92 -10.96 15.25 1.39
CA GLN A 92 -11.87 16.36 1.69
C GLN A 92 -11.77 17.46 0.63
N ALA A 93 -10.56 17.80 0.19
CA ALA A 93 -10.34 18.78 -0.88
C ALA A 93 -10.97 18.35 -2.21
N LEU A 94 -11.08 17.05 -2.47
CA LEU A 94 -11.63 16.48 -3.71
C LEU A 94 -13.00 15.81 -3.53
N ALA A 95 -13.73 16.10 -2.46
CA ALA A 95 -14.96 15.39 -2.09
C ALA A 95 -16.03 15.37 -3.21
N GLN A 96 -16.15 16.45 -3.99
CA GLN A 96 -17.11 16.54 -5.11
C GLN A 96 -16.78 15.63 -6.31
N TYR A 97 -15.54 15.16 -6.40
CA TYR A 97 -15.04 14.26 -7.45
C TYR A 97 -14.93 12.81 -6.97
N ALA A 98 -15.28 12.51 -5.72
CA ALA A 98 -15.18 11.16 -5.18
C ALA A 98 -16.13 10.21 -5.94
N PRO A 99 -15.65 9.05 -6.41
CA PRO A 99 -16.52 8.05 -7.02
C PRO A 99 -17.48 7.50 -5.96
N GLN A 100 -18.71 7.18 -6.36
CA GLN A 100 -19.62 6.47 -5.46
C GLN A 100 -19.20 5.00 -5.38
N ARG A 101 -18.91 4.53 -4.17
CA ARG A 101 -18.76 3.09 -3.93
C ARG A 101 -20.14 2.44 -3.96
N GLU A 102 -20.27 1.34 -4.71
CA GLU A 102 -21.41 0.44 -4.53
C GLU A 102 -21.43 -0.05 -3.07
N LYS A 103 -22.48 0.28 -2.32
CA LYS A 103 -22.67 -0.16 -0.92
C LYS A 103 -22.74 -1.68 -0.74
N ASN A 104 -22.88 -2.44 -1.84
CA ASN A 104 -23.28 -3.86 -1.82
C ASN A 104 -22.19 -4.84 -2.26
N ARG A 105 -20.96 -4.41 -2.58
CA ARG A 105 -19.87 -5.38 -2.76
C ARG A 105 -19.27 -5.68 -1.40
N GLY A 106 -19.50 -6.91 -0.92
CA GLY A 106 -18.81 -7.43 0.24
C GLY A 106 -17.31 -7.26 0.02
N ASN A 107 -16.69 -6.36 0.79
CA ASN A 107 -15.25 -6.38 0.91
C ASN A 107 -14.94 -7.71 1.58
N ALA A 108 -14.29 -8.63 0.88
CA ALA A 108 -13.54 -9.65 1.60
C ALA A 108 -12.54 -8.85 2.43
N ALA A 109 -12.78 -8.78 3.73
CA ALA A 109 -11.87 -8.08 4.62
C ALA A 109 -10.51 -8.79 4.47
N ILE A 110 -9.41 -8.04 4.50
CA ILE A 110 -8.08 -8.66 4.44
C ILE A 110 -7.90 -9.71 5.56
N THR A 111 -8.70 -9.64 6.62
CA THR A 111 -8.76 -10.63 7.70
C THR A 111 -9.12 -12.04 7.21
N ASP A 112 -9.77 -12.18 6.05
CA ASP A 112 -10.11 -13.47 5.43
C ASP A 112 -9.10 -13.92 4.37
N ALA A 113 -8.03 -13.13 4.14
CA ALA A 113 -7.00 -13.50 3.18
C ALA A 113 -6.27 -14.77 3.68
N PRO A 114 -5.97 -15.74 2.79
CA PRO A 114 -5.32 -16.98 3.18
C PRO A 114 -3.81 -16.73 3.34
N PHE A 115 -3.45 -15.95 4.36
CA PHE A 115 -2.06 -15.71 4.73
C PHE A 115 -1.42 -16.99 5.22
N THR A 116 -0.16 -17.18 4.84
CA THR A 116 0.62 -18.37 5.13
C THR A 116 0.96 -18.47 6.60
N HIS A 117 1.33 -17.33 7.22
CA HIS A 117 1.68 -17.25 8.63
C HIS A 117 1.52 -15.81 9.15
N SER A 118 1.11 -15.62 10.41
CA SER A 118 0.90 -14.28 10.99
C SER A 118 2.15 -13.41 11.01
N ILE A 119 3.32 -14.03 11.21
CA ILE A 119 4.61 -13.32 11.18
C ILE A 119 4.97 -12.87 9.77
N SER A 120 4.81 -13.75 8.77
CA SER A 120 5.16 -13.41 7.40
C SER A 120 4.22 -12.36 6.82
N SER A 121 2.94 -12.41 7.15
CA SER A 121 1.94 -11.43 6.71
C SER A 121 2.18 -10.03 7.27
N VAL A 122 2.68 -9.91 8.51
CA VAL A 122 3.09 -8.63 9.11
C VAL A 122 4.28 -8.03 8.39
N ILE A 123 5.35 -8.81 8.17
CA ILE A 123 6.52 -8.35 7.42
C ILE A 123 6.11 -7.94 6.00
N ALA A 124 5.26 -8.74 5.35
CA ALA A 124 4.74 -8.47 4.03
C ALA A 124 3.92 -7.17 3.97
N ALA A 125 3.03 -6.93 4.94
CA ALA A 125 2.24 -5.70 5.02
C ALA A 125 3.14 -4.46 5.11
N MET A 126 4.12 -4.51 6.01
CA MET A 126 5.11 -3.45 6.19
C MET A 126 5.97 -3.24 4.93
N TYR A 127 6.33 -4.32 4.26
CA TYR A 127 7.07 -4.30 2.99
C TYR A 127 6.27 -3.57 1.89
N VAL A 128 4.99 -3.90 1.69
CA VAL A 128 4.16 -3.25 0.65
C VAL A 128 3.92 -1.78 0.99
N TRP A 129 3.66 -1.45 2.26
CA TRP A 129 3.50 -0.07 2.71
C TRP A 129 4.76 0.77 2.49
N LEU A 130 5.90 0.34 3.05
CA LEU A 130 7.16 1.09 2.94
C LEU A 130 7.72 1.04 1.52
N GLY A 131 7.48 -0.04 0.77
CA GLY A 131 7.82 -0.12 -0.65
C GLY A 131 7.16 0.99 -1.46
N SER A 132 5.88 1.25 -1.19
CA SER A 132 5.11 2.33 -1.84
C SER A 132 5.65 3.74 -1.53
N SER A 133 6.32 3.93 -0.38
CA SER A 133 6.89 5.22 0.02
C SER A 133 8.05 5.68 -0.87
N MET A 134 8.81 4.75 -1.46
CA MET A 134 9.99 5.07 -2.26
C MET A 134 9.65 5.79 -3.57
N GLY A 135 8.51 5.46 -4.18
CA GLY A 135 8.03 6.11 -5.41
C GLY A 135 7.32 7.44 -5.19
N ALA A 136 6.91 7.75 -3.95
CA ALA A 136 6.00 8.86 -3.67
C ALA A 136 6.58 10.24 -4.01
N ASN A 137 7.89 10.45 -3.83
CA ASN A 137 8.57 11.71 -4.18
C ASN A 137 8.43 12.06 -5.68
N MET A 138 8.50 11.06 -6.55
CA MET A 138 8.31 11.26 -7.99
C MET A 138 6.88 11.67 -8.32
N LEU A 139 5.91 11.11 -7.59
CA LEU A 139 4.48 11.44 -7.76
C LEU A 139 4.16 12.86 -7.29
N VAL A 140 4.70 13.29 -6.14
CA VAL A 140 4.57 14.67 -5.66
C VAL A 140 5.04 15.66 -6.73
N ARG A 141 6.27 15.46 -7.25
CA ARG A 141 6.84 16.34 -8.28
C ARG A 141 6.00 16.35 -9.56
N ARG A 142 5.57 15.17 -10.01
CA ARG A 142 4.71 15.04 -11.21
C ARG A 142 3.41 15.82 -11.04
N ILE A 143 2.71 15.64 -9.92
CA ILE A 143 1.43 16.31 -9.66
C ILE A 143 1.63 17.83 -9.59
N GLN A 144 2.61 18.29 -8.80
CA GLN A 144 2.89 19.72 -8.64
C GLN A 144 3.22 20.41 -9.96
N ASN A 145 4.03 19.77 -10.82
CA ASN A 145 4.36 20.30 -12.15
C ASN A 145 3.14 20.39 -13.09
N GLN A 146 2.08 19.61 -12.84
CA GLN A 146 0.86 19.63 -13.64
C GLN A 146 -0.23 20.52 -13.05
N ASN A 147 -0.17 20.87 -11.77
CA ASN A 147 -1.18 21.68 -11.09
C ASN A 147 -1.35 23.08 -11.70
N GLU A 148 -0.33 23.63 -12.36
CA GLU A 148 -0.46 24.89 -13.13
C GLU A 148 -1.40 24.77 -14.34
N ARG A 149 -1.67 23.54 -14.79
CA ARG A 149 -2.42 23.22 -16.02
C ARG A 149 -3.71 22.44 -15.75
N ILE A 150 -3.99 22.09 -14.50
CA ILE A 150 -5.15 21.30 -14.09
C ILE A 150 -5.97 22.13 -13.09
N SER A 151 -7.28 22.22 -13.34
CA SER A 151 -8.24 22.82 -12.41
C SER A 151 -9.28 21.76 -12.03
N PRO A 152 -9.47 21.45 -10.73
CA PRO A 152 -8.76 22.05 -9.60
C PRO A 152 -7.32 21.56 -9.47
N ALA A 153 -6.49 22.32 -8.76
CA ALA A 153 -5.17 21.84 -8.35
C ALA A 153 -5.33 20.59 -7.46
N LEU A 154 -4.53 19.57 -7.74
CA LEU A 154 -4.58 18.31 -6.99
C LEU A 154 -3.73 18.43 -5.72
N PRO A 155 -4.30 18.07 -4.54
CA PRO A 155 -3.57 18.11 -3.29
C PRO A 155 -2.54 16.97 -3.23
N VAL A 156 -1.47 17.13 -2.46
CA VAL A 156 -0.36 16.15 -2.41
C VAL A 156 0.06 15.78 -0.98
N HIS A 157 -0.79 16.03 0.03
CA HIS A 157 -0.41 15.79 1.43
C HIS A 157 -0.12 14.31 1.67
N TYR A 158 -0.90 13.40 1.09
CA TYR A 158 -0.69 11.96 1.20
C TYR A 158 0.65 11.53 0.62
N TYR A 159 0.94 11.89 -0.64
CA TYR A 159 2.19 11.49 -1.26
C TYR A 159 3.40 12.19 -0.63
N GLY A 160 3.25 13.42 -0.13
CA GLY A 160 4.26 14.09 0.68
C GLY A 160 4.55 13.34 1.98
N GLU A 161 3.51 12.91 2.69
CA GLU A 161 3.64 12.15 3.93
C GLU A 161 4.29 10.78 3.67
N MET A 162 3.86 10.07 2.62
CA MET A 162 4.47 8.79 2.20
C MET A 162 5.95 8.99 1.85
N ALA A 163 6.29 10.02 1.06
CA ALA A 163 7.67 10.32 0.71
C ALA A 163 8.56 10.53 1.95
N SER A 164 8.02 11.16 3.00
CA SER A 164 8.74 11.34 4.27
C SER A 164 9.11 10.02 4.97
N LYS A 165 8.37 8.93 4.71
CA LYS A 165 8.62 7.60 5.29
C LYS A 165 9.70 6.81 4.58
N ALA A 166 10.08 7.19 3.36
CA ALA A 166 11.10 6.48 2.57
C ALA A 166 12.45 6.35 3.32
N LYS A 167 12.78 7.31 4.21
CA LYS A 167 13.97 7.26 5.07
C LYS A 167 14.04 6.03 5.98
N HIS A 168 12.90 5.44 6.33
CA HIS A 168 12.83 4.27 7.20
C HIS A 168 13.06 2.94 6.46
N TRP A 169 13.07 2.94 5.13
CA TRP A 169 13.22 1.73 4.33
C TRP A 169 14.50 0.95 4.63
N VAL A 170 15.64 1.63 4.69
CA VAL A 170 16.94 0.98 4.96
C VAL A 170 16.98 0.39 6.36
N ALA A 171 16.47 1.11 7.36
CA ALA A 171 16.40 0.66 8.74
C ALA A 171 15.49 -0.56 8.90
N PHE A 172 14.31 -0.56 8.26
CA PHE A 172 13.40 -1.70 8.23
C PHE A 172 14.06 -2.96 7.67
N LYS A 173 14.71 -2.85 6.49
CA LYS A 173 15.39 -4.00 5.88
C LYS A 173 16.47 -4.58 6.77
N ALA A 174 17.37 -3.71 7.25
CA ALA A 174 18.46 -4.13 8.13
C ALA A 174 17.94 -4.78 9.42
N HIS A 175 16.84 -4.28 9.97
CA HIS A 175 16.23 -4.82 11.18
C HIS A 175 15.71 -6.25 10.98
N ILE A 176 15.04 -6.52 9.86
CA ILE A 176 14.52 -7.85 9.51
C ILE A 176 15.67 -8.79 9.14
N ASP A 177 16.60 -8.37 8.27
CA ASP A 177 17.74 -9.20 7.83
C ASP A 177 18.57 -9.68 9.04
N ASN A 178 18.81 -8.82 10.03
CA ASN A 178 19.57 -9.18 11.24
C ASN A 178 18.83 -10.13 12.21
N ARG A 179 17.53 -10.34 12.04
CA ARG A 179 16.69 -11.16 12.93
C ARG A 179 16.08 -12.37 12.24
N LEU A 180 16.28 -12.50 10.94
CA LEU A 180 15.68 -13.56 10.14
C LEU A 180 16.19 -14.95 10.55
N ALA A 181 17.51 -15.13 10.65
CA ALA A 181 18.12 -16.40 11.04
C ALA A 181 17.66 -16.87 12.43
N PRO A 182 17.75 -16.07 13.52
CA PRO A 182 17.23 -16.45 14.84
C PRO A 182 15.72 -16.76 14.85
N LEU A 183 14.93 -16.01 14.07
CA LEU A 183 13.50 -16.27 13.95
C LEU A 183 13.25 -17.64 13.30
N CYS A 184 13.92 -17.93 12.19
CA CYS A 184 13.75 -19.20 11.46
C CYS A 184 14.14 -20.40 12.32
N GLN A 185 15.21 -20.28 13.11
CA GLN A 185 15.59 -21.29 14.12
C GLN A 185 14.48 -21.51 15.15
N THR A 186 13.89 -20.43 15.68
CA THR A 186 12.79 -20.48 16.65
C THR A 186 11.53 -21.14 16.05
N LEU A 187 11.26 -20.89 14.78
CA LEU A 187 10.11 -21.45 14.07
C LEU A 187 10.35 -22.87 13.54
N GLY A 188 11.58 -23.38 13.60
CA GLY A 188 11.94 -24.69 13.06
C GLY A 188 11.85 -24.77 11.53
N VAL A 189 12.07 -23.65 10.82
CA VAL A 189 12.00 -23.56 9.35
C VAL A 189 13.30 -23.04 8.76
N THR A 190 13.50 -23.27 7.46
CA THR A 190 14.62 -22.65 6.74
C THR A 190 14.32 -21.21 6.36
N GLU A 191 15.35 -20.37 6.18
CA GLU A 191 15.16 -19.00 5.69
C GLU A 191 14.50 -18.96 4.30
N ALA A 192 14.78 -19.94 3.44
CA ALA A 192 14.16 -20.05 2.12
C ALA A 192 12.66 -20.35 2.22
N GLN A 193 12.27 -21.27 3.11
CA GLN A 193 10.87 -21.57 3.38
C GLN A 193 10.15 -20.34 3.95
N PHE A 194 10.71 -19.69 4.96
CA PHE A 194 10.11 -18.49 5.52
C PHE A 194 10.03 -17.34 4.50
N SER A 195 11.06 -17.16 3.68
CA SER A 195 11.04 -16.16 2.60
C SER A 195 9.94 -16.44 1.58
N SER A 196 9.67 -17.71 1.28
CA SER A 196 8.56 -18.08 0.41
C SER A 196 7.19 -17.69 1.00
N TRP A 197 7.02 -17.79 2.32
CA TRP A 197 5.80 -17.37 3.02
C TRP A 197 5.62 -15.85 2.96
N VAL A 198 6.68 -15.08 3.23
CA VAL A 198 6.63 -13.61 3.18
C VAL A 198 6.33 -13.13 1.75
N VAL A 199 6.91 -13.78 0.74
CA VAL A 199 6.62 -13.48 -0.67
C VAL A 199 5.16 -13.79 -1.03
N ALA A 200 4.65 -14.95 -0.63
CA ALA A 200 3.25 -15.32 -0.87
C ALA A 200 2.31 -14.29 -0.23
N ASP A 201 2.55 -13.92 1.02
CA ASP A 201 1.72 -12.96 1.75
C ASP A 201 1.84 -11.54 1.18
N ALA A 202 3.01 -11.14 0.67
CA ALA A 202 3.16 -9.85 -0.02
C ALA A 202 2.34 -9.80 -1.32
N ASN A 203 2.30 -10.91 -2.07
CA ASN A 203 1.43 -11.01 -3.24
C ASN A 203 -0.05 -10.97 -2.86
N GLN A 204 -0.45 -11.47 -1.68
CA GLN A 204 -1.82 -11.32 -1.17
C GLN A 204 -2.16 -9.86 -0.82
N TRP A 205 -1.22 -9.13 -0.21
CA TRP A 205 -1.38 -7.69 0.02
C TRP A 205 -1.51 -6.88 -1.27
N PHE A 206 -0.72 -7.20 -2.30
CA PHE A 206 -0.88 -6.59 -3.61
C PHE A 206 -2.22 -6.96 -4.25
N THR A 207 -2.64 -8.23 -4.16
CA THR A 207 -3.94 -8.69 -4.68
C THR A 207 -5.10 -7.94 -4.03
N HIS A 208 -5.04 -7.72 -2.72
CA HIS A 208 -6.01 -6.90 -2.00
C HIS A 208 -6.03 -5.45 -2.51
N LEU A 209 -4.86 -4.83 -2.65
CA LEU A 209 -4.76 -3.46 -3.17
C LEU A 209 -5.29 -3.33 -4.60
N ILE A 210 -5.03 -4.31 -5.46
CA ILE A 210 -5.56 -4.39 -6.82
C ILE A 210 -7.09 -4.52 -6.79
N ALA A 211 -7.63 -5.38 -5.94
CA ALA A 211 -9.08 -5.54 -5.77
C ALA A 211 -9.75 -4.23 -5.32
N LEU A 212 -9.15 -3.51 -4.36
CA LEU A 212 -9.61 -2.19 -3.93
C LEU A 212 -9.56 -1.15 -5.07
N GLY A 213 -8.55 -1.19 -5.93
CA GLY A 213 -8.45 -0.34 -7.13
C GLY A 213 -9.57 -0.63 -8.13
N ASN A 214 -9.80 -1.90 -8.45
CA ASN A 214 -10.87 -2.33 -9.35
C ASN A 214 -12.25 -1.87 -8.87
N GLN A 215 -12.51 -1.96 -7.56
CA GLN A 215 -13.77 -1.48 -6.98
C GLN A 215 -13.96 0.04 -7.10
N ALA A 216 -12.89 0.82 -6.93
CA ALA A 216 -12.96 2.28 -7.03
C ALA A 216 -13.15 2.78 -8.48
N SER A 217 -12.80 1.95 -9.47
CA SER A 217 -12.84 2.30 -10.90
C SER A 217 -14.20 2.02 -11.57
N LEU A 218 -15.07 1.24 -10.92
CA LEU A 218 -16.36 0.83 -11.46
C LEU A 218 -17.44 1.87 -11.21
N GLN A 219 -17.31 3.07 -11.79
CA GLN A 219 -18.44 3.95 -12.22
C GLN A 219 -17.95 5.01 -13.22
N PRO A 220 -18.33 4.96 -14.51
CA PRO A 220 -18.47 6.18 -15.30
C PRO A 220 -19.73 6.91 -14.80
N ARG A 221 -19.65 8.22 -14.51
CA ARG A 221 -20.86 9.03 -14.56
C ARG A 221 -21.38 8.95 -16.01
N PRO A 222 -22.66 8.66 -16.27
CA PRO A 222 -23.24 9.12 -17.52
C PRO A 222 -23.03 10.64 -17.54
N HIS A 223 -22.30 11.13 -18.54
CA HIS A 223 -22.37 12.53 -18.89
C HIS A 223 -23.85 12.81 -19.23
N GLU A 224 -24.60 13.36 -18.28
CA GLU A 224 -25.73 14.21 -18.63
C GLU A 224 -25.14 15.46 -19.28
N TYR A 225 -24.86 15.37 -20.58
CA TYR A 225 -25.03 16.51 -21.45
C TYR A 225 -26.53 16.79 -21.48
N CYS A 226 -26.98 17.65 -20.56
CA CYS A 226 -28.29 18.28 -20.62
C CYS A 226 -28.08 19.78 -20.85
N GLY A 227 -28.47 20.25 -22.03
CA GLY A 227 -28.67 21.68 -22.35
C GLY A 227 -27.53 22.31 -23.13
#